data_AF-A0A2G6DF19-F1
#
_entry.id   AF-A0A2G6DF19-F1
#
_cell.length_a   1.000
_cell.length_b   1.000
_cell.length_c   1.000
_cell.angle_alpha   90.00
_cell.angle_beta   90.00
_cell.angle_gamma   90.00
#
_symmetry.space_group_name_H-M   'P 1'
#
loop_
_entity.id
_entity.type
_entity.pdbx_description
1 polymer ?
#
loop_
_entity_poly.entity_id
_entity_poly.type
_entity_poly.pdbx_seq_one_letter_code
_entity_poly.pdbx_strand_id
1 'polypeptide(L)' 'MQQEGKYTPLDKKEVYEKMIDAALVYKLVINDITCKFKFGQNFSNDRFERVLGHLKQRGKKLDKQSLEEMAH' A
#
# COMPACT_ATOMS: atom_id res chain seq x y z
N MET A 1 -7.34 -31.49 -21.28
CA MET A 1 -7.03 -31.90 -19.89
C MET A 1 -5.73 -32.68 -19.89
N GLN A 2 -4.89 -32.51 -18.87
CA GLN A 2 -3.62 -33.23 -18.75
C GLN A 2 -3.88 -34.73 -18.57
N GLN A 3 -3.10 -35.59 -19.24
CA GLN A 3 -3.24 -37.05 -19.15
C GLN A 3 -2.94 -37.53 -17.72
N GLU A 4 -3.89 -38.22 -17.08
CA GLU A 4 -3.72 -38.83 -15.76
C GLU A 4 -2.52 -39.79 -15.77
N GLY A 5 -1.64 -39.69 -14.77
CA GLY A 5 -0.47 -40.57 -14.60
C GLY A 5 0.88 -39.99 -15.03
N LYS A 6 0.94 -38.80 -15.66
CA LYS A 6 2.20 -38.07 -15.95
C LYS A 6 2.43 -36.92 -14.97
N TYR A 7 2.26 -37.18 -13.67
CA TYR A 7 2.63 -36.21 -12.64
C TYR A 7 4.15 -36.27 -12.45
N THR A 8 4.83 -35.14 -12.63
CA THR A 8 6.21 -35.01 -12.15
C THR A 8 6.12 -34.72 -10.66
N PRO A 9 6.63 -35.61 -9.78
CA PRO A 9 6.63 -35.33 -8.37
C PRO A 9 7.41 -34.03 -8.09
N LEU A 10 6.98 -33.28 -7.08
CA LEU A 10 7.63 -32.04 -6.65
C LEU A 10 8.95 -32.31 -5.89
N ASP A 11 9.54 -33.48 -6.07
CA ASP A 11 10.71 -34.01 -5.35
C ASP A 11 12.05 -33.54 -5.92
N LYS A 12 12.04 -32.85 -7.07
CA LYS A 12 13.23 -32.27 -7.71
C LYS A 12 13.74 -31.06 -6.95
N LYS A 13 14.33 -31.32 -5.79
CA LYS A 13 14.92 -30.36 -4.85
C LYS A 13 15.82 -29.34 -5.53
N GLU A 14 16.62 -29.78 -6.50
CA GLU A 14 17.57 -28.96 -7.29
C GLU A 14 16.92 -27.80 -8.06
N VAL A 15 15.65 -27.96 -8.50
CA VAL A 15 14.91 -26.91 -9.21
C VAL A 15 14.50 -25.78 -8.26
N TYR A 16 14.23 -26.12 -7.00
CA TYR A 16 13.81 -25.17 -5.97
C TYR A 16 14.99 -24.57 -5.21
N GLU A 17 16.05 -25.34 -4.97
CA GLU A 17 17.27 -24.88 -4.27
C GLU A 17 17.85 -23.64 -4.94
N LYS A 18 17.98 -23.62 -6.28
CA LYS A 18 18.47 -22.43 -7.00
C LYS A 18 17.62 -21.18 -6.76
N MET A 19 16.31 -21.33 -6.63
CA MET A 19 15.42 -20.20 -6.38
C MET A 19 15.45 -19.76 -4.92
N ILE A 20 15.56 -20.72 -3.99
CA ILE A 20 15.67 -20.46 -2.56
C ILE A 20 17.01 -19.79 -2.25
N ASP A 21 18.11 -20.28 -2.81
CA ASP A 21 19.46 -19.75 -2.61
C ASP A 21 19.62 -18.33 -3.19
N ALA A 22 18.86 -18.01 -4.25
CA ALA A 22 18.83 -16.68 -4.84
C ALA A 22 17.93 -15.69 -4.07
N ALA A 23 17.11 -16.17 -3.13
CA ALA A 23 16.14 -15.36 -2.40
C ALA A 23 16.64 -15.02 -0.99
N LEU A 24 16.69 -13.72 -0.67
CA LEU A 24 16.92 -13.25 0.69
C LEU A 24 15.59 -13.15 1.43
N VAL A 25 15.43 -13.90 2.52
CA VAL A 25 14.30 -13.78 3.44
C VAL A 25 14.80 -13.13 4.73
N TYR A 26 14.17 -12.02 5.13
CA TYR A 26 14.44 -11.39 6.41
C TYR A 26 13.14 -11.03 7.12
N LYS A 27 13.17 -11.04 8.46
CA LYS A 27 12.06 -10.62 9.30
C LYS A 27 12.24 -9.17 9.68
N LEU A 28 11.33 -8.31 9.24
CA LEU A 28 11.25 -6.95 9.76
C LEU A 28 10.54 -6.98 11.12
N VAL A 29 11.31 -6.82 12.20
CA VAL A 29 10.76 -6.61 13.55
C VAL A 29 10.62 -5.12 13.76
N ILE A 30 9.39 -4.64 13.81
CA ILE A 30 9.10 -3.22 13.97
C ILE A 30 9.22 -2.86 15.45
N ASN A 31 10.10 -1.90 15.77
CA ASN A 31 10.22 -1.36 17.12
C ASN A 31 9.23 -0.21 17.36
N ASP A 32 9.11 0.70 16.38
CA ASP A 32 8.23 1.86 16.43
C ASP A 32 7.63 2.14 15.05
N ILE A 33 6.38 2.60 15.04
CA ILE A 33 5.70 3.08 13.83
C ILE A 33 5.28 4.52 14.06
N THR A 34 5.69 5.40 13.15
CA THR A 34 5.25 6.80 13.17
C THR A 34 4.72 7.19 11.80
N CYS A 35 3.75 8.11 11.78
CA CYS A 35 3.24 8.71 10.56
C CYS A 35 3.06 10.21 10.76
N LYS A 36 3.09 10.96 9.66
CA LYS A 36 2.89 12.41 9.66
C LYS A 36 1.70 12.74 8.78
N PHE A 37 0.73 13.44 9.35
CA PHE A 37 -0.44 13.92 8.64
C PHE A 37 -0.33 15.41 8.33
N LYS A 38 -0.65 15.79 7.09
CA LYS A 38 -0.64 17.17 6.62
C LYS A 38 -1.99 17.51 6.01
N PHE A 39 -2.87 18.04 6.86
CA PHE A 39 -4.25 18.38 6.55
C PHE A 39 -4.46 19.89 6.47
N GLY A 40 -3.42 20.65 6.15
CA GLY A 40 -3.52 22.10 6.03
C GLY A 40 -3.44 22.86 7.35
N GLN A 41 -2.89 22.25 8.41
CA GLN A 41 -2.77 22.86 9.75
C GLN A 41 -2.01 24.20 9.76
N ASN A 42 -1.21 24.47 8.73
CA ASN A 42 -0.43 25.71 8.58
C ASN A 42 -0.99 26.63 7.48
N PHE A 43 -2.18 26.36 6.94
CA PHE A 43 -2.79 27.22 5.93
C PHE A 43 -3.46 28.44 6.57
N SER A 44 -3.50 29.54 5.83
CA SER A 44 -4.46 30.60 6.15
C SER A 44 -5.88 30.11 5.89
N ASN A 45 -6.86 30.70 6.57
CA ASN A 45 -8.28 30.32 6.40
C ASN A 45 -8.73 30.39 4.93
N ASP A 46 -8.35 31.47 4.22
CA ASP A 46 -8.67 31.62 2.79
C ASP A 46 -8.12 30.46 1.93
N ARG A 47 -6.86 30.09 2.17
CA ARG A 47 -6.23 28.99 1.45
C ARG A 47 -6.89 27.65 1.80
N PHE A 48 -7.25 27.45 3.07
CA PHE A 48 -7.89 26.24 3.54
C PHE A 48 -9.25 26.04 2.87
N GLU A 49 -10.10 27.06 2.89
CA GLU A 49 -11.42 27.03 2.24
C GLU A 49 -11.31 26.79 0.73
N ARG A 50 -10.36 27.43 0.06
CA ARG A 50 -10.13 27.21 -1.37
C ARG A 50 -9.76 25.76 -1.68
N VAL A 51 -8.93 25.14 -0.85
CA VAL A 51 -8.55 23.72 -1.01
C VAL A 51 -9.75 22.82 -0.78
N LEU A 52 -10.55 23.05 0.27
CA LEU A 52 -11.78 22.29 0.50
C LEU A 52 -12.74 22.39 -0.68
N GLY A 53 -12.91 23.59 -1.26
CA GLY A 53 -13.73 23.81 -2.45
C GLY A 53 -13.27 22.98 -3.65
N HIS A 54 -11.98 23.00 -3.96
CA HIS A 54 -11.42 22.20 -5.06
C HIS A 54 -11.52 20.69 -4.81
N LEU A 55 -11.35 20.22 -3.57
CA LEU A 55 -11.51 18.81 -3.21
C LEU A 55 -12.96 18.36 -3.41
N LYS A 56 -13.94 19.16 -2.97
CA LYS A 56 -15.37 18.90 -3.19
C LYS A 56 -15.71 18.84 -4.66
N GLN A 57 -15.20 19.78 -5.47
CA GLN A 57 -15.44 19.83 -6.90
C GLN A 57 -14.83 18.62 -7.63
N ARG A 58 -13.62 18.18 -7.24
CA ARG A 58 -12.93 17.06 -7.88
C ARG A 58 -13.56 15.70 -7.54
N GLY A 59 -14.04 15.52 -6.31
CA GLY A 59 -14.96 14.45 -5.94
C GLY A 59 -14.43 13.01 -6.02
N LYS A 60 -13.11 12.79 -6.14
CA LYS A 60 -12.55 11.42 -6.14
C LYS A 60 -12.71 10.78 -4.76
N LYS A 61 -12.60 9.44 -4.70
CA LYS A 61 -12.66 8.69 -3.43
C LYS A 61 -11.69 9.24 -2.37
N LEU A 62 -10.44 9.49 -2.76
CA LEU A 62 -9.44 10.07 -1.86
C LEU A 62 -9.75 11.53 -1.46
N ASP A 63 -10.44 12.29 -2.31
CA ASP A 63 -10.82 13.66 -1.98
C ASP A 63 -11.88 13.67 -0.88
N LYS A 64 -12.86 12.76 -0.94
CA LYS A 64 -13.89 12.60 0.09
C LYS A 64 -13.27 12.21 1.43
N GLN A 65 -12.35 11.25 1.42
CA GLN A 65 -11.61 10.84 2.63
C GLN A 65 -10.77 12.00 3.17
N SER A 66 -10.08 12.75 2.31
CA SER A 66 -9.31 13.92 2.75
C SER A 66 -10.20 15.01 3.36
N LEU A 67 -11.39 15.23 2.82
CA LEU A 67 -12.37 16.18 3.35
C LEU A 67 -12.88 15.77 4.73
N GLU A 68 -13.09 14.48 4.98
CA GLU A 68 -13.48 13.94 6.29
C GLU A 68 -12.37 14.19 7.33
N GLU A 69 -11.12 13.87 6.98
CA GLU A 69 -9.97 14.05 7.87
C GLU A 69 -9.61 15.53 8.13
N MET A 70 -9.88 16.41 7.16
CA MET A 70 -9.61 17.85 7.28
C MET A 70 -10.69 18.62 8.06
N ALA A 71 -11.87 18.03 8.29
CA ALA A 71 -12.98 18.71 8.97
C ALA A 71 -12.95 18.57 10.51
N HIS A 72 -11.99 17.81 11.05
CA HIS A 72 -11.71 17.64 12.48
C HIS A 72 -10.65 18.64 12.98
#